data_AF-A0A3N5MEW0-F1
#
_entry.id   AF-A0A3N5MEW0-F1
#
_cell.length_a   1.000
_cell.length_b   1.000
_cell.length_c   1.000
_cell.angle_alpha   90.00
_cell.angle_beta   90.00
_cell.angle_gamma   90.00
#
_symmetry.space_group_name_H-M   'P 1'
#
loop_
_entity.id
_entity.type
_entity.pdbx_description
1 polymer ?
#
loop_
_entity_poly.entity_id
_entity_poly.type
_entity_poly.pdbx_seq_one_letter_code
_entity_poly.pdbx_strand_id
1 'polypeptide(L)'
;AAIQSTVLESELFGYEAGAFTGAEKRKHGLMEVADGGILFLDEISSMPVDIQAKLLRAVEEQAFRRVGGTNLIKVDVQVLAASNRDLPTLISEGKFREDLYYRLKVVDVHLPPLRERVEDIPELVGLFIRNNNSRMGLNITDVSPLAMAAMTTHTWPGNIRELRNVIERAMLFCDGAAIELSHMPNEISNRGAFSAMRENPTPGR
;
A
#
# COMPACT_ATOMS: atom_id res chain seq x y z
N ALA A 1 0.50 -11.05 -9.36
CA ALA A 1 0.05 -12.42 -9.71
C ALA A 1 -1.44 -12.49 -9.44
N ALA A 2 -2.27 -12.90 -10.39
CA ALA A 2 -3.72 -13.00 -10.18
C ALA A 2 -3.99 -14.15 -9.19
N ILE A 3 -4.52 -13.83 -8.02
CA ILE A 3 -5.06 -14.83 -7.10
C ILE A 3 -6.22 -15.51 -7.83
N GLN A 4 -6.25 -16.83 -7.86
CA GLN A 4 -7.39 -17.55 -8.43
C GLN A 4 -8.67 -17.12 -7.71
N SER A 5 -9.73 -16.81 -8.45
CA SER A 5 -10.99 -16.28 -7.89
C SER A 5 -11.53 -17.15 -6.74
N THR A 6 -11.38 -18.47 -6.86
CA THR A 6 -11.73 -19.47 -5.85
C THR A 6 -10.94 -19.34 -4.54
N VAL A 7 -9.67 -18.96 -4.62
CA VAL A 7 -8.82 -18.73 -3.45
C VAL A 7 -9.26 -17.46 -2.74
N LEU A 8 -9.47 -16.36 -3.49
CA LEU A 8 -9.93 -15.10 -2.89
C LEU A 8 -11.30 -15.27 -2.21
N GLU A 9 -12.24 -15.95 -2.86
CA GLU A 9 -13.55 -16.24 -2.28
C GLU A 9 -13.42 -17.04 -0.98
N SER A 10 -12.60 -18.09 -1.00
CA SER A 10 -12.38 -18.97 0.14
C SER A 10 -11.67 -18.26 1.30
N GLU A 11 -10.79 -17.30 1.03
CA GLU A 11 -10.19 -16.47 2.08
C GLU A 11 -11.20 -15.49 2.67
N LEU A 12 -12.00 -14.81 1.84
CA LEU A 12 -12.97 -13.81 2.32
C LEU A 12 -14.13 -14.44 3.10
N PHE A 13 -14.74 -15.48 2.55
CA PHE A 13 -15.96 -16.07 3.07
C PHE A 13 -15.74 -17.44 3.73
N GLY A 14 -14.55 -18.03 3.63
CA GLY A 14 -14.33 -19.37 4.18
C GLY A 14 -15.06 -20.45 3.38
N TYR A 15 -14.90 -21.70 3.80
CA TYR A 15 -15.49 -22.85 3.13
C TYR A 15 -15.84 -23.95 4.13
N GLU A 16 -16.86 -24.76 3.78
CA GLU A 16 -17.20 -25.98 4.51
C GLU A 16 -16.35 -27.17 4.03
N ALA A 17 -16.25 -28.21 4.86
CA ALA A 17 -15.58 -29.45 4.45
C ALA A 17 -16.30 -30.06 3.22
N GLY A 18 -15.53 -30.44 2.20
CA GLY A 18 -16.04 -31.00 0.95
C GLY A 18 -16.49 -29.97 -0.10
N ALA A 19 -16.29 -28.67 0.14
CA ALA A 19 -16.70 -27.62 -0.81
C ALA A 19 -16.00 -27.68 -2.18
N PHE A 20 -14.75 -28.18 -2.22
CA PHE A 20 -13.96 -28.40 -3.42
C PHE A 20 -12.86 -29.45 -3.14
N THR A 21 -12.16 -29.91 -4.17
CA THR A 21 -11.05 -30.86 -4.04
C THR A 21 -9.94 -30.28 -3.16
N GLY A 22 -9.68 -30.90 -2.00
CA GLY A 22 -8.72 -30.41 -0.99
C GLY A 22 -9.34 -29.67 0.19
N ALA A 23 -10.66 -29.44 0.20
CA ALA A 23 -11.38 -28.88 1.34
C ALA A 23 -11.65 -29.95 2.42
N GLU A 24 -10.62 -30.53 3.03
CA GLU A 24 -10.78 -31.62 4.02
C GLU A 24 -11.43 -31.16 5.33
N LYS A 25 -11.23 -29.89 5.69
CA LYS A 25 -11.76 -29.30 6.92
C LYS A 25 -12.44 -27.98 6.61
N ARG A 26 -13.38 -27.57 7.46
CA ARG A 26 -13.95 -26.23 7.42
C ARG A 26 -12.85 -25.18 7.69
N LYS A 27 -12.92 -24.05 6.98
CA LYS A 27 -12.11 -22.85 7.25
C LYS A 27 -13.02 -21.64 7.41
N HIS A 28 -12.77 -20.85 8.44
CA HIS A 28 -13.43 -19.56 8.64
C HIS A 28 -12.83 -18.49 7.73
N GLY A 29 -13.68 -17.68 7.11
CA GLY A 29 -13.25 -16.58 6.24
C GLY A 29 -12.88 -15.33 7.02
N LEU A 30 -12.16 -14.41 6.37
CA LEU A 30 -11.77 -13.12 6.94
C LEU A 30 -12.96 -12.31 7.45
N MET A 31 -14.12 -12.41 6.80
CA MET A 31 -15.31 -11.70 7.22
C MET A 31 -15.87 -12.21 8.56
N GLU A 32 -15.73 -13.51 8.86
CA GLU A 32 -16.09 -14.06 10.17
C GLU A 32 -15.02 -13.80 11.22
N VAL A 33 -13.73 -13.83 10.82
CA VAL A 33 -12.62 -13.51 11.71
C VAL A 33 -12.66 -12.04 12.15
N ALA A 34 -13.16 -11.15 11.29
CA ALA A 34 -13.28 -9.72 11.55
C ALA A 34 -14.59 -9.34 12.27
N ASP A 35 -15.43 -10.30 12.66
CA ASP A 35 -16.70 -10.05 13.35
C ASP A 35 -16.49 -9.22 14.64
N GLY A 36 -17.26 -8.14 14.78
CA GLY A 36 -17.10 -7.11 15.81
C GLY A 36 -15.96 -6.10 15.56
N GLY A 37 -15.35 -6.10 14.37
CA GLY A 37 -14.17 -5.31 14.05
C GLY A 37 -14.17 -4.69 12.65
N ILE A 38 -12.96 -4.52 12.08
CA ILE A 38 -12.75 -3.90 10.77
C ILE A 38 -12.15 -4.92 9.79
N LEU A 39 -12.77 -5.05 8.63
CA LEU A 39 -12.22 -5.76 7.48
C LEU A 39 -11.57 -4.75 6.52
N PHE A 40 -10.24 -4.77 6.44
CA PHE A 40 -9.49 -3.97 5.48
C PHE A 40 -9.28 -4.75 4.17
N LEU A 41 -9.75 -4.18 3.06
CA LEU A 41 -9.63 -4.72 1.71
C LEU A 41 -8.66 -3.85 0.91
N ASP A 42 -7.40 -4.26 0.88
CA ASP A 42 -6.40 -3.64 0.01
C ASP A 42 -6.60 -4.07 -1.45
N GLU A 43 -6.30 -3.17 -2.38
CA GLU A 43 -6.45 -3.36 -3.83
C GLU A 43 -7.80 -3.97 -4.27
N ILE A 44 -8.93 -3.42 -3.77
CA ILE A 44 -10.28 -3.94 -4.07
C ILE A 44 -10.60 -3.94 -5.57
N SER A 45 -9.96 -3.08 -6.36
CA SER A 45 -10.07 -3.03 -7.81
C SER A 45 -9.57 -4.29 -8.54
N SER A 46 -8.82 -5.16 -7.86
CA SER A 46 -8.37 -6.45 -8.39
C SER A 46 -9.40 -7.57 -8.19
N MET A 47 -10.45 -7.34 -7.39
CA MET A 47 -11.45 -8.34 -7.06
C MET A 47 -12.28 -8.74 -8.30
N PRO A 48 -12.46 -10.03 -8.58
CA PRO A 48 -13.35 -10.48 -9.65
C PRO A 48 -14.82 -10.07 -9.43
N VAL A 49 -15.55 -9.77 -10.51
CA VAL A 49 -16.92 -9.20 -10.47
C VAL A 49 -17.93 -10.12 -9.77
N ASP A 50 -17.76 -11.44 -9.87
CA ASP A 50 -18.57 -12.44 -9.16
C ASP A 50 -18.36 -12.38 -7.64
N ILE A 51 -17.13 -12.13 -7.20
CA ILE A 51 -16.80 -11.94 -5.79
C ILE A 51 -17.28 -10.59 -5.28
N GLN A 52 -17.20 -9.54 -6.11
CA GLN A 52 -17.77 -8.22 -5.79
C GLN A 52 -19.28 -8.32 -5.51
N ALA A 53 -20.02 -9.13 -6.26
CA ALA A 53 -21.44 -9.36 -6.02
C ALA A 53 -21.73 -10.02 -4.66
N LYS A 54 -20.87 -10.97 -4.24
CA LYS A 54 -20.98 -11.64 -2.94
C LYS A 54 -20.61 -10.69 -1.80
N LEU A 55 -19.57 -9.88 -1.98
CA LEU A 55 -19.16 -8.87 -1.02
C LEU A 55 -20.27 -7.83 -0.81
N LEU A 56 -20.87 -7.32 -1.89
CA LEU A 56 -21.99 -6.39 -1.80
C LEU A 56 -23.12 -6.94 -0.92
N ARG A 57 -23.58 -8.17 -1.21
CA ARG A 57 -24.62 -8.82 -0.40
C ARG A 57 -24.20 -8.96 1.05
N ALA A 58 -22.95 -9.33 1.30
CA ALA A 58 -22.46 -9.49 2.67
C ALA A 58 -22.44 -8.17 3.45
N VAL A 59 -22.11 -7.05 2.79
CA VAL A 59 -22.11 -5.70 3.38
C VAL A 59 -23.52 -5.12 3.54
N GLU A 60 -24.46 -5.48 2.67
CA GLU A 60 -25.85 -5.04 2.75
C GLU A 60 -26.65 -5.83 3.78
N GLU A 61 -26.54 -7.17 3.74
CA GLU A 61 -27.30 -8.08 4.61
C GLU A 61 -26.64 -8.29 5.99
N GLN A 62 -25.41 -7.80 6.17
CA GLN A 62 -24.57 -8.10 7.34
C GLN A 62 -24.49 -9.62 7.60
N ALA A 63 -24.48 -10.39 6.52
CA ALA A 63 -24.51 -11.83 6.56
C ALA A 63 -24.01 -12.45 5.26
N PHE A 64 -23.40 -13.64 5.35
CA PHE A 64 -22.92 -14.34 4.16
C PHE A 64 -23.01 -15.87 4.35
N ARG A 65 -22.66 -16.62 3.31
CA ARG A 65 -22.53 -18.09 3.37
C ARG A 65 -21.11 -18.49 2.98
N ARG A 66 -20.56 -19.50 3.65
CA ARG A 66 -19.29 -20.12 3.25
C ARG A 66 -19.44 -20.79 1.87
N VAL A 67 -18.32 -20.93 1.17
CA VAL A 67 -18.28 -21.73 -0.07
C VAL A 67 -18.69 -23.17 0.25
N GLY A 68 -19.64 -23.71 -0.52
CA GLY A 68 -20.22 -25.04 -0.31
C GLY A 68 -21.19 -25.14 0.88
N GLY A 69 -21.39 -24.05 1.64
CA GLY A 69 -22.30 -24.01 2.79
C GLY A 69 -23.67 -23.40 2.44
N THR A 70 -24.70 -23.86 3.14
CA THR A 70 -26.06 -23.30 3.04
C THR A 70 -26.43 -22.41 4.23
N ASN A 71 -25.70 -22.53 5.34
CA ASN A 71 -25.93 -21.79 6.57
C ASN A 71 -25.56 -20.31 6.38
N LEU A 72 -26.52 -19.43 6.70
CA LEU A 72 -26.30 -17.99 6.73
C LEU A 72 -25.61 -17.62 8.05
N ILE A 73 -24.51 -16.87 7.95
CA ILE A 73 -23.69 -16.43 9.07
C ILE A 73 -23.84 -14.93 9.16
N LYS A 74 -24.36 -14.43 10.29
CA LYS A 74 -24.43 -13.00 10.56
C LYS A 74 -23.08 -12.51 11.07
N VAL A 75 -22.72 -11.30 10.67
CA VAL A 75 -21.50 -10.62 11.10
C VAL A 75 -21.73 -9.13 11.29
N ASP A 76 -21.03 -8.53 12.23
CA ASP A 76 -20.97 -7.09 12.43
C ASP A 76 -19.56 -6.59 12.09
N VAL A 77 -19.37 -6.12 10.85
CA VAL A 77 -18.04 -5.75 10.34
C VAL A 77 -18.09 -4.40 9.66
N GLN A 78 -17.16 -3.53 10.05
CA GLN A 78 -16.90 -2.29 9.32
C GLN A 78 -15.91 -2.56 8.18
N VAL A 79 -16.26 -2.17 6.96
CA VAL A 79 -15.40 -2.36 5.79
C VAL A 79 -14.61 -1.09 5.50
N LEU A 80 -13.28 -1.24 5.39
CA LEU A 80 -12.39 -0.21 4.86
C LEU A 80 -11.76 -0.75 3.58
N ALA A 81 -11.96 -0.06 2.45
CA ALA A 81 -11.44 -0.50 1.16
C ALA A 81 -10.42 0.50 0.61
N ALA A 82 -9.36 -0.01 -0.01
CA ALA A 82 -8.35 0.79 -0.71
C ALA A 82 -8.21 0.33 -2.15
N SER A 83 -7.90 1.27 -3.04
CA SER A 83 -7.62 1.00 -4.45
C SER A 83 -6.51 1.93 -4.95
N ASN A 84 -5.58 1.38 -5.71
CA ASN A 84 -4.58 2.13 -6.48
C ASN A 84 -5.03 2.46 -7.91
N ARG A 85 -6.24 2.03 -8.31
CA ARG A 85 -6.85 2.28 -9.62
C ARG A 85 -8.11 3.13 -9.47
N ASP A 86 -8.39 3.91 -10.51
CA ASP A 86 -9.62 4.68 -10.62
C ASP A 86 -10.83 3.76 -10.81
N LEU A 87 -11.66 3.64 -9.76
CA LEU A 87 -12.84 2.78 -9.77
C LEU A 87 -13.91 3.23 -10.78
N PRO A 88 -14.21 4.54 -10.96
CA PRO A 88 -15.11 5.00 -12.01
C PRO A 88 -14.74 4.52 -13.41
N THR A 89 -13.45 4.54 -13.77
CA THR A 89 -12.97 3.97 -15.03
C THR A 89 -13.19 2.46 -15.11
N LEU A 90 -12.99 1.72 -14.01
CA LEU A 90 -13.26 0.29 -14.00
C LEU A 90 -14.74 -0.06 -14.09
N ILE A 91 -15.62 0.82 -13.60
CA ILE A 91 -17.07 0.68 -13.78
C ILE A 91 -17.43 0.81 -15.25
N SER A 92 -16.91 1.83 -15.96
CA SER A 92 -17.20 2.00 -17.39
C SER A 92 -16.64 0.86 -18.25
N GLU A 93 -15.56 0.21 -17.81
CA GLU A 93 -15.00 -1.00 -18.43
C GLU A 93 -15.73 -2.30 -18.04
N GLY A 94 -16.75 -2.26 -17.16
CA GLY A 94 -17.47 -3.43 -16.68
C GLY A 94 -16.65 -4.35 -15.77
N LYS A 95 -15.54 -3.86 -15.22
CA LYS A 95 -14.63 -4.61 -14.34
C LYS A 95 -14.90 -4.36 -12.86
N PHE A 96 -15.71 -3.35 -12.54
CA PHE A 96 -16.14 -3.06 -11.18
C PHE A 96 -17.63 -2.77 -11.16
N ARG A 97 -18.34 -3.27 -10.15
CA ARG A 97 -19.78 -3.04 -10.04
C ARG A 97 -20.07 -1.66 -9.47
N GLU A 98 -20.98 -0.96 -10.13
CA GLU A 98 -21.41 0.38 -9.72
C GLU A 98 -22.11 0.38 -8.35
N ASP A 99 -22.94 -0.62 -8.08
CA ASP A 99 -23.64 -0.76 -6.79
C ASP A 99 -22.68 -0.94 -5.61
N LEU A 100 -21.68 -1.80 -5.74
CA LEU A 100 -20.63 -1.96 -4.75
C LEU A 100 -19.83 -0.67 -4.53
N TYR A 101 -19.51 0.06 -5.61
CA TYR A 101 -18.79 1.31 -5.51
C TYR A 101 -19.55 2.33 -4.65
N TYR A 102 -20.84 2.55 -4.91
CA TYR A 102 -21.63 3.49 -4.11
C TYR A 102 -21.87 2.99 -2.68
N ARG A 103 -21.95 1.67 -2.46
CA ARG A 103 -22.07 1.12 -1.11
C ARG A 103 -20.83 1.38 -0.26
N LEU A 104 -19.65 1.36 -0.87
CA LEU A 104 -18.36 1.61 -0.20
C LEU A 104 -18.02 3.11 -0.12
N LYS A 105 -18.42 3.91 -1.12
CA LYS A 105 -18.11 5.34 -1.22
C LYS A 105 -19.01 6.23 -0.34
N VAL A 106 -19.17 5.85 0.92
CA VAL A 106 -19.83 6.71 1.91
C VAL A 106 -18.87 7.78 2.41
N VAL A 107 -17.61 7.39 2.66
CA VAL A 107 -16.51 8.30 3.01
C VAL A 107 -15.35 7.99 2.06
N ASP A 108 -14.84 9.02 1.39
CA ASP A 108 -13.73 8.90 0.44
C ASP A 108 -12.53 9.68 0.97
N VAL A 109 -11.37 9.01 1.04
CA VAL A 109 -10.10 9.60 1.51
C VAL A 109 -9.08 9.45 0.40
N HIS A 110 -8.81 10.55 -0.29
CA HIS A 110 -7.74 10.58 -1.28
C HIS A 110 -6.39 10.74 -0.59
N LEU A 111 -5.47 9.79 -0.80
CA LEU A 111 -4.10 9.87 -0.30
C LEU A 111 -3.19 10.37 -1.43
N PRO A 112 -2.68 11.62 -1.36
CA PRO A 112 -1.82 12.13 -2.41
C PRO A 112 -0.48 11.38 -2.44
N PRO A 113 0.14 11.25 -3.62
CA PRO A 113 1.48 10.71 -3.75
C PRO A 113 2.51 11.63 -3.09
N LEU A 114 3.67 11.07 -2.73
CA LEU A 114 4.72 11.77 -1.99
C LEU A 114 5.26 13.02 -2.71
N ARG A 115 5.24 13.02 -4.05
CA ARG A 115 5.63 14.19 -4.86
C ARG A 115 4.73 15.43 -4.67
N GLU A 116 3.52 15.23 -4.14
CA GLU A 116 2.57 16.30 -3.81
C GLU A 116 2.63 16.65 -2.31
N ARG A 117 3.52 15.99 -1.55
CA ARG A 117 3.72 16.14 -0.11
C ARG A 117 5.21 16.15 0.25
N VAL A 118 6.00 16.91 -0.50
CA VAL A 118 7.47 16.91 -0.39
C VAL A 118 7.95 17.45 0.96
N GLU A 119 7.14 18.27 1.62
CA GLU A 119 7.34 18.80 2.96
C GLU A 119 7.39 17.71 4.05
N ASP A 120 6.79 16.54 3.81
CA ASP A 120 6.81 15.42 4.75
C ASP A 120 8.12 14.60 4.68
N ILE A 121 8.91 14.78 3.61
CA ILE A 121 10.11 13.97 3.35
C ILE A 121 11.13 14.05 4.49
N PRO A 122 11.50 15.24 5.03
CA PRO A 122 12.48 15.31 6.12
C PRO A 122 12.07 14.52 7.37
N GLU A 123 10.79 14.57 7.75
CA GLU A 123 10.28 13.84 8.92
C GLU A 123 10.27 12.32 8.67
N LEU A 124 9.82 11.90 7.48
CA LEU A 124 9.85 10.49 7.06
C LEU A 124 11.27 9.94 7.04
N VAL A 125 12.23 10.69 6.52
CA VAL A 125 13.66 10.32 6.50
C VAL A 125 14.17 10.14 7.93
N GLY A 126 13.91 11.11 8.81
CA GLY A 126 14.30 11.02 10.22
C GLY A 126 13.68 9.80 10.91
N LEU A 127 12.41 9.50 10.63
CA LEU A 127 11.73 8.30 11.14
C LEU A 127 12.42 7.01 10.66
N PHE A 128 12.73 6.89 9.37
CA PHE A 128 13.38 5.70 8.82
C PHE A 128 14.79 5.50 9.35
N ILE A 129 15.58 6.57 9.49
CA ILE A 129 16.92 6.50 10.10
C ILE A 129 16.82 5.98 11.54
N ARG A 130 15.93 6.55 12.36
CA ARG A 130 15.75 6.08 13.75
C ARG A 130 15.35 4.60 13.83
N ASN A 131 14.41 4.18 13.00
CA ASN A 131 13.93 2.80 12.97
C ASN A 131 14.99 1.81 12.47
N ASN A 132 15.85 2.24 11.53
CA ASN A 132 16.88 1.38 10.97
C ASN A 132 18.15 1.34 11.82
N ASN A 133 18.53 2.44 12.48
CA ASN A 133 19.66 2.45 13.42
C ASN A 133 19.49 1.36 14.50
N SER A 134 18.31 1.28 15.11
CA SER A 134 18.02 0.28 16.14
C SER A 134 18.03 -1.15 15.59
N ARG A 135 17.55 -1.36 14.35
CA ARG A 135 17.55 -2.67 13.68
C ARG A 135 18.93 -3.12 13.22
N MET A 136 19.78 -2.19 12.81
CA MET A 136 21.07 -2.47 12.15
C MET A 136 22.28 -2.29 13.06
N GLY A 137 22.10 -1.74 14.27
CA GLY A 137 23.21 -1.41 15.16
C GLY A 137 24.07 -0.24 14.67
N LEU A 138 23.46 0.67 13.91
CA LEU A 138 24.11 1.88 13.39
C LEU A 138 23.80 3.10 14.27
N ASN A 139 24.57 4.17 14.10
CA ASN A 139 24.36 5.45 14.80
C ASN A 139 24.43 6.64 13.84
N ILE A 140 23.65 6.57 12.75
CA ILE A 140 23.52 7.66 11.80
C ILE A 140 22.60 8.73 12.40
N THR A 141 23.09 9.95 12.55
CA THR A 141 22.37 11.03 13.23
C THR A 141 21.92 12.13 12.29
N ASP A 142 22.46 12.18 11.07
CA ASP A 142 22.24 13.32 10.18
C ASP A 142 22.13 12.92 8.69
N VAL A 143 21.66 13.87 7.88
CA VAL A 143 21.59 13.79 6.42
C VAL A 143 22.12 15.10 5.86
N SER A 144 23.08 15.04 4.94
CA SER A 144 23.66 16.27 4.42
C SER A 144 22.65 17.09 3.61
N PRO A 145 22.78 18.43 3.56
CA PRO A 145 21.85 19.28 2.83
C PRO A 145 21.69 18.90 1.35
N LEU A 146 22.77 18.45 0.71
CA LEU A 146 22.74 18.00 -0.68
C LEU A 146 21.94 16.70 -0.86
N ALA A 147 22.09 15.74 0.05
CA ALA A 147 21.31 14.52 0.05
C ALA A 147 19.82 14.82 0.29
N MET A 148 19.51 15.72 1.23
CA MET A 148 18.14 16.13 1.51
C MET A 148 17.49 16.84 0.31
N ALA A 149 18.20 17.79 -0.32
CA ALA A 149 17.73 18.46 -1.53
C ALA A 149 17.49 17.49 -2.70
N ALA A 150 18.35 16.48 -2.87
CA ALA A 150 18.15 15.46 -3.89
C ALA A 150 16.88 14.62 -3.63
N MET A 151 16.58 14.33 -2.36
CA MET A 151 15.36 13.62 -1.98
C MET A 151 14.10 14.46 -2.17
N THR A 152 14.11 15.75 -1.85
CA THR A 152 12.93 16.62 -1.99
C THR A 152 12.61 16.98 -3.45
N THR A 153 13.59 16.87 -4.35
CA THR A 153 13.41 17.11 -5.80
C THR A 153 13.07 15.84 -6.60
N HIS A 154 13.16 14.66 -5.98
CA HIS A 154 12.84 13.40 -6.63
C HIS A 154 11.32 13.18 -6.73
N THR A 155 10.85 12.51 -7.78
CA THR A 155 9.41 12.33 -8.07
C THR A 155 8.76 11.17 -7.32
N TRP A 156 9.55 10.31 -6.69
CA TRP A 156 9.13 9.17 -5.88
C TRP A 156 8.00 8.32 -6.48
N PRO A 157 8.19 7.70 -7.66
CA PRO A 157 7.19 6.82 -8.27
C PRO A 157 6.74 5.68 -7.34
N GLY A 158 7.62 5.17 -6.47
CA GLY A 158 7.29 4.16 -5.46
C GLY A 158 6.88 4.74 -4.10
N ASN A 159 6.69 6.07 -4.01
CA ASN A 159 6.27 6.80 -2.81
C ASN A 159 7.13 6.42 -1.58
N ILE A 160 6.47 6.26 -0.43
CA ILE A 160 7.08 5.96 0.87
C ILE A 160 7.88 4.64 0.82
N ARG A 161 7.45 3.64 0.03
CA ARG A 161 8.16 2.36 -0.09
C ARG A 161 9.54 2.55 -0.71
N GLU A 162 9.62 3.33 -1.78
CA GLU A 162 10.89 3.66 -2.44
C GLU A 162 11.78 4.52 -1.55
N LEU A 163 11.24 5.59 -0.93
CA LEU A 163 11.99 6.43 0.00
C LEU A 163 12.61 5.61 1.12
N ARG A 164 11.84 4.74 1.76
CA ARG A 164 12.33 3.86 2.82
C ARG A 164 13.48 2.96 2.34
N ASN A 165 13.33 2.33 1.17
CA ASN A 165 14.35 1.44 0.62
C ASN A 165 15.64 2.21 0.27
N VAL A 166 15.50 3.42 -0.26
CA VAL A 166 16.64 4.31 -0.56
C VAL A 166 17.39 4.66 0.70
N ILE A 167 16.68 5.05 1.78
CA ILE A 167 17.31 5.38 3.06
C ILE A 167 17.99 4.15 3.66
N GLU A 168 17.31 2.99 3.71
CA GLU A 168 17.90 1.75 4.21
C GLU A 168 19.17 1.38 3.45
N ARG A 169 19.16 1.52 2.11
CA ARG A 169 20.35 1.31 1.28
C ARG A 169 21.44 2.33 1.56
N ALA A 170 21.12 3.61 1.67
CA ALA A 170 22.10 4.65 1.95
C ALA A 170 22.78 4.45 3.31
N MET A 171 22.03 3.97 4.32
CA MET A 171 22.57 3.62 5.64
C MET A 171 23.54 2.43 5.58
N LEU A 172 23.32 1.45 4.71
CA LEU A 172 24.25 0.32 4.52
C LEU A 172 25.61 0.73 3.94
N PHE A 173 25.66 1.80 3.15
CA PHE A 173 26.89 2.32 2.53
C PHE A 173 27.47 3.53 3.29
N CYS A 174 26.83 3.94 4.38
CA CYS A 174 27.27 5.08 5.16
C CYS A 174 28.24 4.63 6.25
N ASP A 175 29.52 4.94 6.07
CA ASP A 175 30.57 4.61 7.03
C ASP A 175 30.72 5.67 8.15
N GLY A 176 29.86 6.71 8.14
CA GLY A 176 29.93 7.86 9.04
C GLY A 176 28.64 8.12 9.81
N ALA A 177 28.56 9.29 10.46
CA ALA A 177 27.38 9.71 11.22
C ALA A 177 26.30 10.39 10.35
N ALA A 178 26.62 10.72 9.09
CA ALA A 178 25.74 11.46 8.20
C ALA A 178 25.58 10.79 6.83
N ILE A 179 24.35 10.73 6.33
CA ILE A 179 24.08 10.26 4.97
C ILE A 179 24.45 11.37 3.98
N GLU A 180 25.41 11.07 3.12
CA GLU A 180 25.84 11.94 2.03
C GLU A 180 25.19 11.58 0.70
N LEU A 181 25.24 12.52 -0.26
CA LEU A 181 24.71 12.32 -1.61
C LEU A 181 25.34 11.10 -2.32
N SER A 182 26.60 10.80 -2.01
CA SER A 182 27.34 9.64 -2.54
C SER A 182 26.82 8.29 -2.07
N HIS A 183 26.10 8.25 -0.93
CA HIS A 183 25.49 7.00 -0.43
C HIS A 183 24.15 6.71 -1.11
N MET A 184 23.57 7.70 -1.80
CA MET A 184 22.28 7.55 -2.48
C MET A 184 22.44 6.79 -3.81
N PRO A 185 21.39 6.06 -4.25
CA PRO A 185 21.34 5.49 -5.59
C PRO A 185 21.49 6.54 -6.70
N ASN A 186 22.03 6.11 -7.84
CA ASN A 186 22.32 6.98 -9.00
C ASN A 186 21.10 7.75 -9.51
N GLU A 187 19.90 7.17 -9.39
CA GLU A 187 18.66 7.79 -9.82
C GLU A 187 18.35 9.08 -9.05
N ILE A 188 18.81 9.15 -7.79
CA ILE A 188 18.59 10.28 -6.88
C ILE A 188 19.79 11.23 -6.91
N SER A 189 21.01 10.69 -6.90
CA SER A 189 22.22 11.50 -6.87
C SER A 189 22.42 12.32 -8.15
N ASN A 190 22.07 11.78 -9.32
CA ASN A 190 22.19 12.52 -10.58
C ASN A 190 21.24 13.72 -10.66
N ARG A 191 20.02 13.65 -10.11
CA ARG A 191 19.10 14.80 -10.11
C ARG A 191 19.55 15.91 -9.15
N GLY A 192 20.08 15.54 -7.99
CA GLY A 192 20.66 16.51 -7.03
C GLY A 192 21.85 17.27 -7.61
N ALA A 193 22.72 16.58 -8.35
CA ALA A 193 23.87 17.20 -9.03
C ALA A 193 23.46 18.22 -10.11
N PHE A 194 22.41 17.93 -10.89
CA PHE A 194 21.89 18.86 -11.89
C PHE A 194 21.21 20.10 -11.28
N SER A 195 20.61 19.99 -10.09
CA SER A 195 20.03 21.13 -9.38
C SER A 195 21.11 22.03 -8.78
N ALA A 196 22.14 21.44 -8.15
CA ALA A 196 23.25 22.18 -7.55
C ALA A 196 24.09 22.94 -8.60
N MET A 197 24.25 22.40 -9.81
CA MET A 197 24.91 23.09 -10.92
C MET A 197 24.12 24.29 -11.48
N ARG A 198 22.81 24.34 -11.29
CA ARG A 198 21.97 25.48 -11.72
C ARG A 198 21.99 26.63 -10.72
N GLU A 199 22.15 26.34 -9.42
CA GLU A 199 22.19 27.37 -8.38
C GLU A 199 23.55 28.04 -8.22
N ASN A 200 24.64 27.39 -8.62
CA ASN A 200 25.99 27.96 -8.67
C ASN A 200 26.54 27.96 -10.10
N PRO A 201 26.14 28.91 -10.97
CA PRO A 201 26.87 29.14 -12.20
C PRO A 201 28.28 29.61 -11.81
N THR A 202 29.29 28.81 -12.15
CA THR A 202 30.71 29.19 -12.01
C THR A 202 30.90 30.64 -12.48
N PRO A 203 31.56 31.52 -11.69
CA PRO A 203 31.95 32.82 -12.19
C PRO A 203 32.87 32.59 -13.38
N GLY A 204 32.46 33.08 -14.55
CA GLY A 204 33.23 32.97 -15.78
C GLY A 204 34.66 33.49 -15.58
N ARG A 205 35.62 32.74 -16.13
CA ARG A 205 36.98 33.24 -16.37
C ARG A 205 36.97 34.30 -17.46
#